data_AF-A0A4U7D8N4-F1
#
_entry.id   AF-A0A4U7D8N4-F1
#
_cell.length_a   1.000
_cell.length_b   1.000
_cell.length_c   1.000
_cell.angle_alpha   90.00
_cell.angle_beta   90.00
_cell.angle_gamma   90.00
#
_symmetry.space_group_name_H-M   'P 1'
#
loop_
_entity.id
_entity.type
_entity.pdbx_description
1 polymer ?
#
loop_
_entity_poly.entity_id
_entity_poly.type
_entity_poly.pdbx_seq_one_letter_code
_entity_poly.pdbx_strand_id
1 'polypeptide(L)'
;MVTHLVSAVDSYSLSDDAVELRCRLETPGPETTPDEDRTVPVRIRFFAPDVFRFEMLSTPENPTSESPISYDLDAVTRPVSLSASERDGTLRVETSALSVRIGLGEWSFEVRA
;
A
#
# COMPACT_ATOMS: atom_id res chain seq x y z
N MET A 1 -19.99 -2.36 14.27
CA MET A 1 -18.97 -2.02 13.27
C MET A 1 -17.86 -3.04 13.43
N VAL A 2 -17.64 -3.88 12.43
CA VAL A 2 -16.56 -4.87 12.45
C VAL A 2 -15.31 -4.17 11.93
N THR A 3 -14.23 -4.18 12.71
CA THR A 3 -12.94 -3.60 12.30
C THR A 3 -12.14 -4.69 11.60
N HIS A 4 -11.82 -4.50 10.32
CA HIS A 4 -10.87 -5.35 9.62
C HIS A 4 -9.48 -4.71 9.68
N LEU A 5 -8.45 -5.48 9.99
CA LEU A 5 -7.06 -5.04 10.04
C LEU A 5 -6.28 -5.68 8.91
N VAL A 6 -5.34 -4.95 8.32
CA VAL A 6 -4.39 -5.56 7.39
C VAL A 6 -3.39 -6.39 8.18
N SER A 7 -3.21 -7.65 7.79
CA SER A 7 -2.38 -8.61 8.51
C SER A 7 -1.09 -8.98 7.78
N ALA A 8 -1.18 -9.17 6.47
CA ALA A 8 -0.08 -9.60 5.62
C ALA A 8 -0.25 -9.11 4.18
N VAL A 9 0.82 -9.20 3.38
CA VAL A 9 0.79 -8.99 1.93
C VAL A 9 0.82 -10.36 1.26
N ASP A 10 -0.22 -10.65 0.49
CA ASP A 10 -0.36 -11.92 -0.23
C ASP A 10 0.43 -11.91 -1.55
N SER A 11 0.35 -10.79 -2.27
CA SER A 11 1.12 -10.56 -3.50
C SER A 11 1.36 -9.07 -3.72
N TYR A 12 2.35 -8.74 -4.53
CA TYR A 12 2.61 -7.38 -4.97
C TYR A 12 3.03 -7.31 -6.44
N SER A 13 2.86 -6.14 -7.04
CA SER A 13 3.39 -5.80 -8.36
C SER A 13 4.07 -4.43 -8.31
N LEU A 14 5.03 -4.25 -9.20
CA LEU A 14 5.82 -3.03 -9.33
C LEU A 14 5.61 -2.43 -10.72
N SER A 15 5.55 -1.11 -10.76
CA SER A 15 5.56 -0.28 -11.96
C SER A 15 6.61 0.82 -11.80
N ASP A 16 6.87 1.58 -12.85
CA ASP A 16 7.91 2.62 -12.83
C ASP A 16 7.73 3.67 -11.72
N ASP A 17 6.47 3.99 -11.37
CA ASP A 17 6.11 5.01 -10.39
C ASP A 17 5.24 4.47 -9.24
N ALA A 18 5.01 3.16 -9.15
CA ALA A 18 4.03 2.61 -8.22
C ALA A 18 4.35 1.20 -7.72
N VAL A 19 3.82 0.92 -6.53
CA VAL A 19 3.75 -0.40 -5.92
C VAL A 19 2.28 -0.70 -5.62
N GLU A 20 1.80 -1.84 -6.09
CA GLU A 20 0.46 -2.34 -5.77
C GLU A 20 0.59 -3.60 -4.92
N LEU A 21 -0.12 -3.64 -3.80
CA LEU A 21 -0.10 -4.71 -2.82
C LEU A 21 -1.50 -5.31 -2.73
N ARG A 22 -1.62 -6.63 -2.73
CA ARG A 22 -2.82 -7.34 -2.29
C ARG A 22 -2.64 -7.73 -0.84
N CYS A 23 -3.36 -7.05 0.03
CA CYS A 23 -3.20 -7.17 1.47
C CYS A 23 -4.31 -8.04 2.05
N ARG A 24 -3.97 -9.05 2.85
CA ARG A 24 -4.93 -9.89 3.56
C ARG A 24 -5.55 -9.11 4.72
N LEU A 25 -6.84 -9.30 4.93
CA LEU A 25 -7.56 -8.75 6.07
C LEU A 25 -7.79 -9.81 7.15
N GLU A 26 -7.61 -9.41 8.40
CA GLU A 26 -8.02 -10.16 9.57
C GLU A 26 -9.16 -9.46 10.30
N THR A 27 -10.08 -10.27 10.83
CA THR A 27 -11.15 -9.79 11.71
C THR A 27 -10.86 -10.28 13.13
N PRO A 28 -10.61 -9.38 14.10
CA PRO A 28 -10.39 -9.79 15.47
C PRO A 28 -11.71 -10.24 16.12
N GLY A 29 -11.81 -11.50 16.56
CA GLY A 29 -12.97 -12.03 17.28
C GLY A 29 -12.93 -13.57 17.45
N PRO A 30 -13.59 -14.12 18.49
CA PRO A 30 -13.51 -15.55 18.82
C PRO A 30 -14.34 -16.48 17.89
N GLU A 31 -15.19 -15.93 17.02
CA GLU A 31 -16.14 -16.71 16.19
C GLU A 31 -16.09 -16.34 14.70
N THR A 32 -15.05 -15.64 14.26
CA THR A 32 -14.88 -15.35 12.83
C THR A 32 -13.91 -16.36 12.26
N THR A 33 -14.41 -17.29 11.45
CA THR A 33 -13.58 -17.91 10.42
C THR A 33 -12.91 -16.75 9.69
N PRO A 34 -11.57 -16.66 9.69
CA PRO A 34 -10.91 -15.70 8.82
C PRO A 34 -11.44 -16.00 7.42
N ASP A 35 -12.01 -14.98 6.77
CA ASP A 35 -12.27 -15.05 5.34
C ASP A 35 -10.86 -14.95 4.71
N GLU A 36 -10.11 -16.05 4.78
CA GLU A 36 -8.66 -16.10 4.51
C GLU A 36 -8.32 -15.62 3.10
N ASP A 37 -9.31 -15.64 2.21
CA ASP A 37 -9.21 -15.22 0.82
C ASP A 37 -9.54 -13.73 0.59
N ARG A 38 -10.03 -13.00 1.60
CA ARG A 38 -10.37 -11.58 1.41
C ARG A 38 -9.13 -10.72 1.43
N THR A 39 -8.73 -10.28 0.24
CA THR A 39 -7.68 -9.28 0.04
C THR A 39 -8.24 -7.92 -0.34
N VAL A 40 -7.53 -6.86 0.05
CA VAL A 40 -7.79 -5.49 -0.37
C VAL A 40 -6.57 -4.90 -1.08
N PRO A 41 -6.78 -4.10 -2.14
CA PRO A 41 -5.67 -3.46 -2.81
C PRO A 41 -5.18 -2.26 -2.00
N VAL A 42 -3.87 -2.20 -1.82
CA VAL A 42 -3.15 -1.02 -1.34
C VAL A 42 -2.23 -0.54 -2.46
N ARG A 43 -2.35 0.72 -2.84
CA ARG A 43 -1.56 1.35 -3.89
C ARG A 43 -0.68 2.45 -3.32
N ILE A 44 0.60 2.38 -3.63
CA ILE A 44 1.60 3.38 -3.28
C ILE A 44 2.11 3.98 -4.59
N ARG A 45 1.77 5.23 -4.87
CA ARG A 45 2.17 5.91 -6.12
C ARG A 45 3.06 7.11 -5.81
N PHE A 46 4.22 7.18 -6.44
CA PHE A 46 5.18 8.25 -6.28
C PHE A 46 5.00 9.30 -7.38
N PHE A 47 4.78 10.54 -6.97
CA PHE A 47 4.68 11.69 -7.88
C PHE A 47 5.99 12.47 -7.95
N ALA A 48 6.82 12.36 -6.92
CA ALA A 48 8.17 12.90 -6.84
C ALA A 48 9.01 12.01 -5.91
N PRO A 49 10.34 12.18 -5.85
CA PRO A 49 11.19 11.39 -4.96
C PRO A 49 10.77 11.45 -3.48
N ASP A 50 10.21 12.56 -3.04
CA ASP A 50 9.79 12.90 -1.68
C ASP A 50 8.25 12.95 -1.51
N VAL A 51 7.49 12.69 -2.58
CA VAL A 51 6.02 12.79 -2.56
C VAL A 51 5.41 11.51 -3.11
N PHE A 52 4.63 10.84 -2.27
CA PHE A 52 3.85 9.67 -2.67
C PHE A 52 2.43 9.72 -2.09
N ARG A 53 1.52 8.97 -2.68
CA ARG A 53 0.18 8.70 -2.17
C ARG A 53 0.09 7.24 -1.78
N PHE A 54 -0.38 7.02 -0.57
CA PHE A 54 -0.82 5.72 -0.06
C PHE A 54 -2.34 5.68 -0.14
N GLU A 55 -2.88 4.67 -0.81
CA GLU A 55 -4.32 4.49 -0.96
C GLU A 55 -4.69 3.04 -0.63
N MET A 56 -5.72 2.86 0.18
CA MET A 56 -6.28 1.56 0.55
C MET A 56 -7.77 1.57 0.23
N LEU A 57 -8.23 0.60 -0.56
CA LEU A 57 -9.65 0.45 -0.88
C LEU A 57 -10.26 -0.66 -0.02
N SER A 58 -10.89 -0.28 1.09
CA SER A 58 -11.50 -1.22 2.05
C SER A 58 -12.71 -1.99 1.49
N THR A 59 -13.39 -1.42 0.49
CA THR A 59 -14.55 -2.00 -0.20
C THR A 59 -14.38 -1.86 -1.71
N PRO A 60 -13.52 -2.68 -2.35
CA PRO A 60 -13.30 -2.58 -3.80
C PRO A 60 -14.57 -2.88 -4.60
N GLU A 61 -15.49 -3.71 -4.08
CA GLU A 61 -16.77 -4.05 -4.72
C GLU A 61 -17.81 -2.92 -4.69
N ASN A 62 -17.64 -1.95 -3.78
CA ASN A 62 -18.55 -0.83 -3.63
C ASN A 62 -17.75 0.44 -3.32
N PRO A 63 -17.07 1.01 -4.34
CA PRO A 63 -16.24 2.18 -4.15
C PRO A 63 -17.14 3.34 -3.71
N THR A 64 -16.98 3.77 -2.46
CA THR A 64 -17.65 4.97 -1.97
C THR A 64 -17.17 6.13 -2.85
N SER A 65 -18.08 6.79 -3.57
CA SER A 65 -17.79 7.93 -4.45
C SER A 65 -17.37 9.20 -3.70
N GLU A 66 -16.70 9.09 -2.54
CA GLU A 66 -16.01 10.22 -1.97
C GLU A 66 -14.97 10.68 -2.98
N SER A 67 -15.29 11.80 -3.63
CA SER A 67 -14.41 12.43 -4.60
C SER A 67 -13.04 12.55 -3.94
N PRO A 68 -11.99 11.93 -4.51
CA PRO A 68 -10.68 11.99 -3.91
C PRO A 68 -10.32 13.46 -3.71
N ILE A 69 -9.72 13.79 -2.56
CA ILE A 69 -9.19 15.13 -2.33
C ILE A 69 -8.36 15.48 -3.57
N SER A 70 -8.83 16.47 -4.32
CA SER A 70 -8.22 16.87 -5.58
C SER A 70 -6.98 17.68 -5.23
N TYR A 71 -5.84 16.99 -5.19
CA TYR A 71 -4.54 17.63 -5.18
C TYR A 71 -4.19 18.03 -6.61
N ASP A 72 -3.62 19.22 -6.77
CA ASP A 72 -2.98 19.61 -8.03
C ASP A 72 -1.70 18.78 -8.20
N LEU A 73 -1.83 17.64 -8.88
CA LEU A 73 -0.72 16.70 -9.08
C LEU A 73 0.34 17.26 -10.02
N ASP A 74 -0.06 18.12 -10.97
CA ASP A 74 0.88 18.78 -11.89
C ASP A 74 1.81 19.73 -11.12
N ALA A 75 1.34 20.34 -10.04
CA ALA A 75 2.16 21.21 -9.19
C ALA A 75 3.27 20.47 -8.41
N VAL A 76 3.13 19.15 -8.19
CA VAL A 76 4.08 18.36 -7.37
C VAL A 76 4.85 17.31 -8.17
N THR A 77 4.44 17.03 -9.41
CA THR A 77 5.02 15.96 -10.23
C THR A 77 6.46 16.30 -10.64
N ARG A 78 7.38 15.40 -10.30
CA ARG A 78 8.80 15.46 -10.69
C ARG A 78 9.26 14.05 -11.10
N PRO A 79 10.22 13.92 -12.01
CA PRO A 79 10.77 12.61 -12.37
C PRO A 79 11.22 11.85 -11.13
N VAL A 80 10.73 10.62 -10.98
CA VAL A 80 11.11 9.71 -9.91
C VAL A 80 11.75 8.48 -10.52
N SER A 81 12.84 8.01 -9.91
CA SER A 81 13.44 6.71 -10.21
C SER A 81 13.19 5.82 -9.02
N LEU A 82 12.50 4.71 -9.28
CA LEU A 82 12.11 3.76 -8.26
C LEU A 82 13.03 2.55 -8.35
N SER A 83 13.60 2.15 -7.22
CA SER A 83 14.27 0.85 -7.09
C SER A 83 13.56 0.07 -6.01
N ALA A 84 13.31 -1.21 -6.26
CA ALA A 84 12.69 -2.10 -5.30
C ALA A 84 13.55 -3.35 -5.10
N SER A 85 13.63 -3.80 -3.86
CA SER A 85 14.29 -5.05 -3.50
C SER A 85 13.52 -5.74 -2.39
N GLU A 86 13.37 -7.05 -2.49
CA GLU A 86 12.80 -7.87 -1.43
C GLU A 86 13.93 -8.54 -0.65
N ARG A 87 13.88 -8.44 0.68
CA ARG A 87 14.83 -9.13 1.55
C ARG A 87 14.21 -9.41 2.92
N ASP A 88 14.41 -10.62 3.42
CA ASP A 88 14.01 -11.01 4.79
C ASP A 88 12.51 -10.74 5.06
N GLY A 89 11.64 -11.04 4.09
CA GLY A 89 10.19 -10.82 4.20
C GLY A 89 9.77 -9.34 4.20
N THR A 90 10.66 -8.43 3.79
CA THR A 90 10.40 -7.00 3.68
C THR A 90 10.63 -6.55 2.24
N LEU A 91 9.63 -5.90 1.65
CA LEU A 91 9.78 -5.16 0.39
C LEU A 91 10.30 -3.77 0.71
N ARG A 92 11.48 -3.44 0.19
CA ARG A 92 12.09 -2.12 0.28
C ARG A 92 11.94 -1.40 -1.05
N VAL A 93 11.35 -0.21 -1.00
CA VAL A 93 11.07 0.65 -2.14
C VAL A 93 11.81 1.96 -1.91
N GLU A 94 12.73 2.31 -2.80
CA GLU A 94 13.61 3.45 -2.65
C GLU A 94 13.46 4.40 -3.82
N THR A 95 13.46 5.69 -3.50
CA THR A 95 13.67 6.80 -4.41
C THR A 95 14.99 7.49 -4.05
N SER A 96 15.33 8.58 -4.74
CA SER A 96 16.49 9.39 -4.35
C SER A 96 16.31 10.15 -3.02
N ALA A 97 15.11 10.17 -2.44
CA ALA A 97 14.82 10.95 -1.23
C ALA A 97 14.07 10.17 -0.13
N LEU A 98 13.51 8.99 -0.44
CA LEU A 98 12.73 8.19 0.49
C LEU A 98 13.12 6.71 0.40
N SER A 99 13.07 6.03 1.54
CA SER A 99 13.11 4.57 1.65
C SER A 99 11.85 4.11 2.38
N VAL A 100 10.93 3.49 1.63
CA VAL A 100 9.72 2.85 2.14
C VAL A 100 10.00 1.37 2.38
N ARG A 101 9.66 0.86 3.55
CA ARG A 101 9.83 -0.56 3.93
C ARG A 101 8.47 -1.14 4.28
N ILE A 102 8.13 -2.25 3.63
CA ILE A 102 6.82 -2.89 3.71
C ILE A 102 7.04 -4.32 4.18
N GLY A 103 6.52 -4.68 5.35
CA GLY A 103 6.53 -6.06 5.83
C GLY A 103 5.52 -6.90 5.06
N LEU A 104 5.98 -8.02 4.48
CA LEU A 104 5.16 -8.91 3.65
C LEU A 104 4.47 -9.98 4.49
N GLY A 105 5.15 -10.55 5.49
CA GLY A 105 4.60 -11.58 6.37
C GLY A 105 3.73 -10.99 7.48
N GLU A 106 4.33 -10.12 8.30
CA GLU A 106 3.61 -9.27 9.25
C GLU A 106 3.50 -7.88 8.64
N TRP A 107 2.28 -7.36 8.54
CA TRP A 107 2.04 -6.04 7.99
C TRP A 107 2.77 -4.97 8.78
N SER A 108 3.68 -4.28 8.09
CA SER A 108 4.33 -3.08 8.59
C SER A 108 4.57 -2.10 7.45
N PHE A 109 4.50 -0.81 7.75
CA PHE A 109 4.75 0.25 6.79
C PHE A 109 5.61 1.32 7.44
N GLU A 110 6.85 1.45 6.99
CA GLU A 110 7.82 2.41 7.50
C GLU A 110 8.31 3.32 6.37
N VAL A 111 8.39 4.62 6.65
CA VAL A 111 8.92 5.62 5.72
C VAL A 111 10.12 6.29 6.37
N ARG A 112 11.24 6.31 5.65
CA ARG A 112 12.47 7.01 6.04
C ARG A 112 12.88 8.00 4.96
N ALA A 113 13.44 9.13 5.38
CA ALA A 113 14.10 10.13 4.53
C ALA A 113 15.62 10.11 4.75
#